data_AF-A0A850MU33-F1
#
_entry.id   AF-A0A850MU33-F1
#
_cell.length_a   1.000
_cell.length_b   1.000
_cell.length_c   1.000
_cell.angle_alpha   90.00
_cell.angle_beta   90.00
_cell.angle_gamma   90.00
#
_symmetry.space_group_name_H-M   'P 1'
#
loop_
_entity.id
_entity.type
_entity.pdbx_description
1 polymer ?
#
loop_
_entity_poly.entity_id
_entity_poly.type
_entity_poly.pdbx_seq_one_letter_code
_entity_poly.pdbx_strand_id
1 'polypeptide(L)'
;TNPVKFEERNIDRKLLEHLTNLKSVSYATELRQMANGYLSYEKDDYSFALEWARTLWVPYFNIPYPDIHERLEPVLKELYPKYRDHFLHQFQVFLLGSIMIDCLITFRKLNGNKDTLSKGWLLTATFHDFAQAIQKYDDWSQNFFKDSLEIDRPLGSLELKKDYVENTFSSSVEHIISCLGKCFCDFDEQNRTENYNKIRHFFYHQITDKKNHGLLSSLSLLKRFEGKSEFHTVTLPSAAAITIHDEEIWQALNGAMEKSDEIEWITELCTLKPLPQLKLNTEPLSFLLILCDNIQDWGRHFRDKKLEEGSSAANIGLRSVDSKEDRITIQLFVNVNSNSLGFLKYKVDTLNLVKTLLRSSSPHFLIELWDRGKNEKLNMDVEIGG
;
A
#
# COMPACT_ATOMS: atom_id res chain seq x y z
N THR A 1 34.22 -2.79 8.30
CA THR A 1 33.58 -1.74 9.12
C THR A 1 32.24 -2.25 9.58
N ASN A 2 31.90 -2.13 10.87
CA ASN A 2 30.57 -2.53 11.33
C ASN A 2 29.51 -1.68 10.61
N PRO A 3 28.42 -2.28 10.11
CA PRO A 3 27.37 -1.53 9.43
C PRO A 3 26.74 -0.53 10.41
N VAL A 4 26.60 0.72 9.98
CA VAL A 4 25.84 1.72 10.73
C VAL A 4 24.37 1.28 10.68
N LYS A 5 23.80 0.94 11.84
CA LYS A 5 22.37 0.64 11.98
C LYS A 5 21.56 1.95 11.98
N PHE A 6 20.29 1.91 11.61
CA PHE A 6 19.39 3.04 11.92
C PHE A 6 19.21 3.14 13.44
N GLU A 7 18.76 4.31 13.92
CA GLU A 7 18.24 4.44 15.29
C GLU A 7 17.17 3.35 15.51
N GLU A 8 16.99 2.85 16.74
CA GLU A 8 16.03 1.76 17.08
C GLU A 8 14.55 2.19 16.97
N ARG A 9 14.24 3.13 16.07
CA ARG A 9 12.88 3.60 15.77
C ARG A 9 12.42 2.98 14.45
N ASN A 10 11.16 2.58 14.41
CA ASN A 10 10.52 1.99 13.24
C ASN A 10 10.05 3.06 12.25
N ILE A 11 9.74 4.27 12.73
CA ILE A 11 9.36 5.42 11.90
C ILE A 11 10.61 6.14 11.40
N ASP A 12 10.76 6.26 10.09
CA ASP A 12 11.88 6.99 9.50
C ASP A 12 11.87 8.48 9.88
N ARG A 13 12.91 8.89 10.62
CA ARG A 13 13.10 10.29 11.04
C ARG A 13 13.12 11.28 9.88
N LYS A 14 13.64 10.90 8.71
CA LYS A 14 13.68 11.78 7.53
C LYS A 14 12.29 12.06 6.98
N LEU A 15 11.35 11.13 7.08
CA LEU A 15 9.96 11.41 6.74
C LEU A 15 9.42 12.56 7.59
N LEU A 16 9.64 12.49 8.91
CA LEU A 16 9.18 13.51 9.86
C LEU A 16 9.83 14.89 9.63
N GLU A 17 11.12 14.92 9.31
CA GLU A 17 11.83 16.15 8.94
C GLU A 17 11.21 16.79 7.68
N HIS A 18 10.78 16.00 6.70
CA HIS A 18 10.09 16.54 5.53
C HIS A 18 8.69 17.08 5.86
N LEU A 19 8.00 16.52 6.86
CA LEU A 19 6.67 17.01 7.27
C LEU A 19 6.71 18.47 7.75
N THR A 20 7.82 18.93 8.32
CA THR A 20 7.95 20.32 8.80
C THR A 20 7.82 21.36 7.67
N ASN A 21 7.98 20.93 6.42
CA ASN A 21 7.99 21.79 5.24
C ASN A 21 6.70 21.75 4.43
N LEU A 22 5.71 20.93 4.80
CA LEU A 22 4.42 20.83 4.09
C LEU A 22 3.67 22.16 4.13
N LYS A 23 2.91 22.47 3.08
CA LYS A 23 2.17 23.76 2.96
C LYS A 23 0.78 23.62 2.37
N SER A 24 0.58 22.66 1.49
CA SER A 24 -0.49 22.60 0.50
C SER A 24 -1.55 21.54 0.80
N VAL A 25 -1.19 20.40 1.41
CA VAL A 25 -2.16 19.38 1.87
C VAL A 25 -3.08 19.95 2.95
N SER A 26 -4.35 19.51 2.99
CA SER A 26 -5.34 20.10 3.92
C SER A 26 -4.94 20.01 5.39
N TYR A 27 -4.28 18.91 5.78
CA TYR A 27 -3.82 18.65 7.15
C TYR A 27 -2.35 19.03 7.40
N ALA A 28 -1.76 19.89 6.58
CA ALA A 28 -0.34 20.24 6.67
C ALA A 28 0.02 20.83 8.05
N THR A 29 -0.87 21.60 8.66
CA THR A 29 -0.61 22.27 9.94
C THR A 29 -0.52 21.27 11.08
N GLU A 30 -1.48 20.35 11.14
CA GLU A 30 -1.55 19.26 12.11
C GLU A 30 -0.33 18.35 11.96
N LEU A 31 0.07 18.04 10.72
CA LEU A 31 1.29 17.27 10.43
C LEU A 31 2.55 17.93 10.98
N ARG A 32 2.74 19.22 10.72
CA ARG A 32 3.91 19.98 11.22
C ARG A 32 3.96 19.98 12.75
N GLN A 33 2.82 20.18 13.40
CA GLN A 33 2.72 20.20 14.86
C GLN A 33 3.07 18.85 15.47
N MET A 34 2.49 17.76 14.94
CA MET A 34 2.76 16.40 15.42
C MET A 34 4.20 15.97 15.18
N ALA A 35 4.79 16.29 14.02
CA ALA A 35 6.19 16.00 13.72
C ALA A 35 7.14 16.68 14.71
N ASN A 36 6.92 17.98 14.99
CA ASN A 36 7.72 18.72 15.98
C ASN A 36 7.57 18.15 17.39
N GLY A 37 6.36 17.71 17.76
CA GLY A 37 6.10 17.02 19.01
C GLY A 37 6.90 15.72 19.12
N TYR A 38 6.85 14.87 18.11
CA TYR A 38 7.59 13.60 18.13
C TYR A 38 9.11 13.77 18.14
N LEU A 39 9.64 14.76 17.40
CA LEU A 39 11.07 15.05 17.39
C LEU A 39 11.59 15.64 18.71
N SER A 40 10.69 16.11 19.59
CA SER A 40 11.03 16.69 20.89
C SER A 40 10.79 15.76 22.09
N TYR A 41 10.12 14.62 21.90
CA TYR A 41 9.75 13.70 22.97
C TYR A 41 10.07 12.23 22.64
N GLU A 42 10.36 11.43 23.67
CA GLU A 42 10.42 9.97 23.58
C GLU A 42 9.00 9.39 23.71
N LYS A 43 8.20 9.49 22.66
CA LYS A 43 6.98 8.68 22.51
C LYS A 43 7.31 7.39 21.77
N ASP A 44 6.64 6.32 22.17
CA ASP A 44 6.60 5.07 21.41
C ASP A 44 5.94 5.28 20.02
N ASP A 45 6.46 4.59 19.01
CA ASP A 45 6.07 4.77 17.59
C ASP A 45 4.61 4.41 17.32
N TYR A 46 4.11 3.35 17.97
CA TYR A 46 2.72 2.91 17.84
C TYR A 46 1.75 3.93 18.42
N SER A 47 2.02 4.34 19.66
CA SER A 47 1.23 5.34 20.36
C SER A 47 1.18 6.64 19.57
N PHE A 48 2.32 7.05 19.01
CA PHE A 48 2.42 8.22 18.15
C PHE A 48 1.61 8.08 16.85
N ALA A 49 1.76 6.99 16.10
CA ALA A 49 1.03 6.76 14.85
C ALA A 49 -0.50 6.68 15.06
N LEU A 50 -0.95 6.11 16.18
CA LEU A 50 -2.38 6.04 16.51
C LEU A 50 -2.97 7.38 16.92
N GLU A 51 -2.28 8.14 17.77
CA GLU A 51 -2.67 9.50 18.14
C GLU A 51 -2.81 10.37 16.89
N TRP A 52 -1.87 10.21 15.95
CA TRP A 52 -1.89 10.87 14.65
C TRP A 52 -3.14 10.50 13.84
N ALA A 53 -3.43 9.20 13.71
CA ALA A 53 -4.59 8.73 12.95
C ALA A 53 -5.90 9.25 13.53
N ARG A 54 -6.04 9.23 14.87
CA ARG A 54 -7.21 9.75 15.59
C ARG A 54 -7.37 11.27 15.39
N THR A 55 -6.27 12.02 15.48
CA THR A 55 -6.24 13.48 15.33
C THR A 55 -6.75 13.93 13.96
N LEU A 56 -6.51 13.13 12.93
CA LEU A 56 -6.90 13.50 11.56
C LEU A 56 -8.18 12.85 11.08
N TRP A 57 -8.52 11.65 11.53
CA TRP A 57 -9.77 11.03 11.09
C TRP A 57 -11.01 11.75 11.62
N VAL A 58 -10.99 12.17 12.89
CA VAL A 58 -12.16 12.78 13.52
C VAL A 58 -12.57 14.10 12.86
N PRO A 59 -11.68 15.09 12.65
CA PRO A 59 -12.08 16.35 12.03
C PRO A 59 -12.48 16.21 10.55
N TYR A 60 -11.90 15.25 9.83
CA TYR A 60 -12.08 15.14 8.38
C TYR A 60 -13.25 14.23 7.98
N PHE A 61 -13.61 13.25 8.81
CA PHE A 61 -14.66 12.27 8.50
C PHE A 61 -15.76 12.15 9.54
N ASN A 62 -15.63 12.85 10.68
CA ASN A 62 -16.55 12.77 11.82
C ASN A 62 -16.75 11.32 12.31
N ILE A 63 -15.70 10.48 12.20
CA ILE A 63 -15.64 9.12 12.72
C ILE A 63 -14.25 8.85 13.30
N PRO A 64 -14.13 8.05 14.36
CA PRO A 64 -12.83 7.68 14.90
C PRO A 64 -12.12 6.69 13.96
N TYR A 65 -10.78 6.72 13.97
CA TYR A 65 -9.96 5.65 13.39
C TYR A 65 -10.19 4.34 14.15
N PRO A 66 -10.35 3.16 13.50
CA PRO A 66 -10.51 1.91 14.21
C PRO A 66 -9.17 1.45 14.83
N ASP A 67 -9.11 1.38 16.16
CA ASP A 67 -7.91 1.02 16.93
C ASP A 67 -7.66 -0.49 17.08
N ILE A 68 -8.29 -1.31 16.24
CA ILE A 68 -8.14 -2.77 16.34
C ILE A 68 -6.71 -3.22 15.98
N HIS A 69 -6.01 -2.49 15.10
CA HIS A 69 -4.62 -2.78 14.75
C HIS A 69 -3.68 -2.69 15.93
N GLU A 70 -3.79 -1.63 16.74
CA GLU A 70 -2.96 -1.48 17.95
C GLU A 70 -3.06 -2.71 18.86
N ARG A 71 -4.23 -3.34 18.92
CA ARG A 71 -4.49 -4.52 19.77
C ARG A 71 -4.04 -5.83 19.14
N LEU A 72 -4.11 -5.96 17.81
CA LEU A 72 -3.81 -7.21 17.10
C LEU A 72 -2.36 -7.31 16.65
N GLU A 73 -1.70 -6.20 16.33
CA GLU A 73 -0.32 -6.17 15.84
C GLU A 73 0.68 -6.82 16.80
N PRO A 74 0.65 -6.56 18.13
CA PRO A 74 1.56 -7.24 19.06
C PRO A 74 1.38 -8.76 19.06
N VAL A 75 0.13 -9.22 18.98
CA VAL A 75 -0.22 -10.64 18.94
C VAL A 75 0.32 -11.26 17.65
N LEU A 76 0.10 -10.62 16.50
CA LEU A 76 0.61 -11.08 15.21
C LEU A 76 2.14 -11.12 15.18
N LYS A 77 2.84 -10.13 15.75
CA LYS A 77 4.30 -10.15 15.88
C LYS A 77 4.82 -11.29 16.74
N GLU A 78 4.13 -11.61 17.84
CA GLU A 78 4.52 -12.70 18.72
C GLU A 78 4.36 -14.06 18.05
N LEU A 79 3.22 -14.28 17.37
CA LEU A 79 2.89 -15.53 16.69
C LEU A 79 3.70 -15.73 15.41
N TYR A 80 4.06 -14.62 14.76
CA TYR A 80 4.86 -14.61 13.56
C TYR A 80 6.05 -13.69 13.80
N PRO A 81 7.19 -14.22 14.26
CA PRO A 81 8.43 -13.43 14.36
C PRO A 81 8.86 -12.81 13.03
N LYS A 82 8.29 -13.32 11.93
CA LYS A 82 8.40 -12.83 10.57
C LYS A 82 7.14 -12.09 10.10
N TYR A 83 6.50 -11.34 10.99
CA TYR A 83 5.38 -10.48 10.64
C TYR A 83 5.87 -9.04 10.60
N ARG A 84 5.66 -8.43 9.44
CA ARG A 84 5.92 -7.02 9.24
C ARG A 84 4.89 -6.24 10.02
N ASP A 85 5.34 -5.17 10.66
CA ASP A 85 4.48 -4.19 11.28
C ASP A 85 3.66 -3.43 10.23
N HIS A 86 2.47 -3.93 9.92
CA HIS A 86 1.63 -3.36 8.87
C HIS A 86 1.06 -2.01 9.33
N PHE A 87 0.82 -1.83 10.64
CA PHE A 87 0.33 -0.57 11.20
C PHE A 87 1.34 0.58 11.10
N LEU A 88 2.62 0.35 11.39
CA LEU A 88 3.64 1.39 11.19
C LEU A 88 4.03 1.54 9.72
N HIS A 89 3.97 0.47 8.92
CA HIS A 89 4.16 0.54 7.47
C HIS A 89 3.14 1.47 6.81
N GLN A 90 1.84 1.26 7.03
CA GLN A 90 0.80 2.11 6.44
C GLN A 90 0.96 3.59 6.85
N PHE A 91 1.46 3.84 8.06
CA PHE A 91 1.74 5.18 8.53
C PHE A 91 2.89 5.81 7.74
N GLN A 92 3.98 5.09 7.51
CA GLN A 92 5.11 5.58 6.70
C GLN A 92 4.73 5.79 5.24
N VAL A 93 3.91 4.91 4.65
CA VAL A 93 3.30 5.09 3.33
C VAL A 93 2.52 6.41 3.30
N PHE A 94 1.64 6.61 4.29
CA PHE A 94 0.85 7.83 4.41
C PHE A 94 1.74 9.09 4.48
N LEU A 95 2.82 9.07 5.27
CA LEU A 95 3.73 10.21 5.41
C LEU A 95 4.43 10.54 4.08
N LEU A 96 5.00 9.53 3.42
CA LEU A 96 5.69 9.72 2.13
C LEU A 96 4.74 10.29 1.08
N GLY A 97 3.55 9.71 0.92
CA GLY A 97 2.60 10.20 -0.07
C GLY A 97 2.04 11.57 0.28
N SER A 98 1.94 11.95 1.56
CA SER A 98 1.57 13.32 1.95
C SER A 98 2.62 14.34 1.51
N ILE A 99 3.91 14.00 1.61
CA ILE A 99 5.00 14.83 1.08
C ILE A 99 4.87 14.95 -0.44
N MET A 100 4.64 13.84 -1.15
CA MET A 100 4.46 13.86 -2.61
C MET A 100 3.26 14.69 -3.05
N ILE A 101 2.10 14.51 -2.41
CA ILE A 101 0.88 15.26 -2.73
C ILE A 101 1.09 16.75 -2.49
N ASP A 102 1.79 17.14 -1.42
CA ASP A 102 2.12 18.54 -1.14
C ASP A 102 2.92 19.17 -2.27
N CYS A 103 3.96 18.48 -2.74
CA CYS A 103 4.75 18.88 -3.91
C CYS A 103 3.87 18.99 -5.16
N LEU A 104 3.06 17.98 -5.44
CA LEU A 104 2.21 17.92 -6.64
C LEU A 104 1.14 19.00 -6.69
N ILE A 105 0.52 19.34 -5.54
CA ILE A 105 -0.42 20.47 -5.42
C ILE A 105 0.33 21.78 -5.64
N THR A 106 1.50 21.93 -5.03
CA THR A 106 2.33 23.16 -5.15
C THR A 106 2.71 23.44 -6.60
N PHE A 107 3.04 22.41 -7.37
CA PHE A 107 3.37 22.51 -8.80
C PHE A 107 2.14 22.45 -9.72
N ARG A 108 0.92 22.37 -9.18
CA ARG A 108 -0.34 22.27 -9.94
C ARG A 108 -0.33 21.09 -10.94
N LYS A 109 0.24 19.96 -10.54
CA LYS A 109 0.37 18.74 -11.37
C LYS A 109 -0.78 17.76 -11.19
N LEU A 110 -1.68 18.02 -10.24
CA LEU A 110 -2.87 17.21 -10.00
C LEU A 110 -4.12 17.99 -10.37
N ASN A 111 -5.02 17.31 -11.06
CA ASN A 111 -6.36 17.81 -11.33
C ASN A 111 -7.26 17.56 -10.11
N GLY A 112 -8.21 18.47 -9.88
CA GLY A 112 -9.26 18.28 -8.89
C GLY A 112 -9.08 19.12 -7.62
N ASN A 113 -9.98 18.88 -6.67
CA ASN A 113 -10.02 19.63 -5.42
C ASN A 113 -8.96 19.09 -4.44
N LYS A 114 -8.07 19.97 -3.98
CA LYS A 114 -6.99 19.62 -3.03
C LYS A 114 -7.50 18.95 -1.74
N ASP A 115 -8.68 19.33 -1.27
CA ASP A 115 -9.28 18.78 -0.05
C ASP A 115 -9.78 17.36 -0.27
N THR A 116 -10.49 17.14 -1.38
CA THR A 116 -10.90 15.81 -1.81
C THR A 116 -9.71 14.87 -1.97
N LEU A 117 -8.63 15.34 -2.60
CA LEU A 117 -7.40 14.55 -2.75
C LEU A 117 -6.72 14.26 -1.41
N SER A 118 -6.57 15.27 -0.54
CA SER A 118 -5.94 15.09 0.78
C SER A 118 -6.75 14.09 1.63
N LYS A 119 -8.08 14.25 1.69
CA LYS A 119 -8.98 13.31 2.37
C LYS A 119 -8.90 11.91 1.76
N GLY A 120 -8.89 11.82 0.44
CA GLY A 120 -8.77 10.55 -0.26
C GLY A 120 -7.47 9.84 0.12
N TRP A 121 -6.35 10.56 0.10
CA TRP A 121 -5.06 9.99 0.50
C TRP A 121 -5.03 9.54 1.96
N LEU A 122 -5.62 10.33 2.86
CA LEU A 122 -5.75 9.95 4.26
C LEU A 122 -6.47 8.59 4.40
N LEU A 123 -7.61 8.40 3.74
CA LEU A 123 -8.31 7.10 3.76
C LEU A 123 -7.51 6.00 3.07
N THR A 124 -7.02 6.25 1.85
CA THR A 124 -6.27 5.28 1.04
C THR A 124 -5.08 4.73 1.80
N ALA A 125 -4.20 5.60 2.29
CA ALA A 125 -2.94 5.16 2.87
C ALA A 125 -3.10 4.59 4.28
N THR A 126 -4.02 5.11 5.11
CA THR A 126 -4.17 4.62 6.50
C THR A 126 -5.09 3.40 6.64
N PHE A 127 -5.61 2.89 5.52
CA PHE A 127 -6.57 1.78 5.51
C PHE A 127 -6.21 0.65 4.53
N HIS A 128 -5.16 0.77 3.71
CA HIS A 128 -4.88 -0.24 2.67
C HIS A 128 -4.57 -1.63 3.23
N ASP A 129 -3.83 -1.68 4.34
CA ASP A 129 -3.45 -2.92 5.05
C ASP A 129 -4.41 -3.30 6.19
N PHE A 130 -5.57 -2.63 6.31
CA PHE A 130 -6.48 -2.79 7.44
C PHE A 130 -6.92 -4.25 7.69
N ALA A 131 -7.17 -5.02 6.63
CA ALA A 131 -7.65 -6.38 6.74
C ALA A 131 -6.55 -7.45 6.83
N GLN A 132 -5.29 -7.07 7.06
CA GLN A 132 -4.19 -8.04 7.04
C GLN A 132 -4.29 -9.11 8.14
N ALA A 133 -4.81 -8.76 9.32
CA ALA A 133 -5.09 -9.73 10.38
C ALA A 133 -6.10 -10.79 9.93
N ILE A 134 -7.08 -10.41 9.09
CA ILE A 134 -8.09 -11.33 8.55
C ILE A 134 -7.45 -12.28 7.53
N GLN A 135 -6.57 -11.77 6.66
CA GLN A 135 -5.85 -12.60 5.70
C GLN A 135 -4.99 -13.67 6.39
N LYS A 136 -4.39 -13.35 7.54
CA LYS A 136 -3.53 -14.26 8.31
C LYS A 136 -4.27 -15.18 9.28
N TYR A 137 -5.57 -14.97 9.47
CA TYR A 137 -6.34 -15.66 10.52
C TYR A 137 -6.30 -17.19 10.40
N ASP A 138 -6.48 -17.74 9.19
CA ASP A 138 -6.53 -19.19 8.99
C ASP A 138 -5.17 -19.85 9.23
N ASP A 139 -4.11 -19.28 8.66
CA ASP A 139 -2.72 -19.70 8.91
C ASP A 139 -2.42 -19.68 10.42
N TRP A 140 -2.93 -18.66 11.12
CA TRP A 140 -2.69 -18.47 12.54
C TRP A 140 -3.40 -19.54 13.36
N SER A 141 -4.71 -19.68 13.15
CA SER A 141 -5.53 -20.67 13.81
C SER A 141 -4.92 -22.07 13.65
N GLN A 142 -4.49 -22.42 12.44
CA GLN A 142 -3.84 -23.69 12.16
C GLN A 142 -2.53 -23.87 12.95
N ASN A 143 -1.62 -22.90 12.90
CA ASN A 143 -0.34 -22.99 13.61
C ASN A 143 -0.54 -23.04 15.13
N PHE A 144 -1.48 -22.26 15.68
CA PHE A 144 -1.79 -22.26 17.10
C PHE A 144 -2.21 -23.65 17.60
N PHE A 145 -3.12 -24.32 16.90
CA PHE A 145 -3.58 -25.67 17.28
C PHE A 145 -2.53 -26.75 17.04
N LYS A 146 -1.73 -26.60 15.99
CA LYS A 146 -0.58 -27.48 15.74
C LYS A 146 0.44 -27.39 16.88
N ASP A 147 0.86 -26.19 17.24
CA ASP A 147 1.93 -25.98 18.23
C ASP A 147 1.44 -26.21 19.67
N SER A 148 0.17 -25.91 19.97
CA SER A 148 -0.38 -26.03 21.33
C SER A 148 -0.94 -27.43 21.63
N LEU A 149 -1.54 -28.10 20.64
CA LEU A 149 -2.28 -29.35 20.82
C LEU A 149 -1.83 -30.49 19.90
N GLU A 150 -0.77 -30.30 19.10
CA GLU A 150 -0.27 -31.28 18.11
C GLU A 150 -1.33 -31.69 17.08
N ILE A 151 -2.27 -30.78 16.77
CA ILE A 151 -3.31 -31.02 15.77
C ILE A 151 -2.83 -30.48 14.42
N ASP A 152 -2.31 -31.36 13.56
CA ASP A 152 -1.80 -30.99 12.23
C ASP A 152 -2.88 -30.65 11.19
N ARG A 153 -4.17 -30.91 11.50
CA ARG A 153 -5.29 -30.63 10.59
C ARG A 153 -5.93 -29.28 10.90
N PRO A 154 -6.39 -28.52 9.89
CA PRO A 154 -7.17 -27.31 10.12
C PRO A 154 -8.50 -27.66 10.81
N LEU A 155 -8.76 -27.03 11.96
CA LEU A 155 -9.99 -27.26 12.74
C LEU A 155 -11.17 -26.41 12.26
N GLY A 156 -10.90 -25.34 11.51
CA GLY A 156 -11.89 -24.47 10.89
C GLY A 156 -11.21 -23.33 10.15
N SER A 157 -11.88 -22.80 9.12
CA SER A 157 -11.47 -21.62 8.37
C SER A 157 -12.50 -20.50 8.56
N LEU A 158 -12.07 -19.26 8.43
CA LEU A 158 -12.97 -18.12 8.42
C LEU A 158 -13.83 -18.15 7.14
N GLU A 159 -15.13 -18.45 7.30
CA GLU A 159 -16.08 -18.55 6.19
C GLU A 159 -16.65 -17.17 5.82
N LEU A 160 -16.00 -16.49 4.87
CA LEU A 160 -16.44 -15.15 4.44
C LEU A 160 -17.58 -15.18 3.41
N LYS A 161 -17.83 -16.32 2.76
CA LYS A 161 -18.87 -16.43 1.73
C LYS A 161 -20.26 -16.08 2.27
N LYS A 162 -20.70 -16.79 3.31
CA LYS A 162 -22.05 -16.64 3.85
C LYS A 162 -22.22 -15.32 4.59
N ASP A 163 -21.26 -14.98 5.44
CA ASP A 163 -21.44 -13.89 6.40
C ASP A 163 -21.05 -12.52 5.84
N TYR A 164 -20.12 -12.49 4.87
CA TYR A 164 -19.63 -11.25 4.27
C TYR A 164 -20.13 -11.06 2.84
N VAL A 165 -20.06 -12.10 2.00
CA VAL A 165 -20.40 -11.99 0.58
C VAL A 165 -21.91 -11.94 0.30
N GLU A 166 -22.73 -12.78 0.93
CA GLU A 166 -24.16 -12.83 0.58
C GLU A 166 -24.95 -11.56 0.98
N ASN A 167 -24.51 -10.81 1.99
CA ASN A 167 -25.31 -9.73 2.60
C ASN A 167 -24.92 -8.30 2.22
N THR A 168 -23.71 -8.03 1.71
CA THR A 168 -23.26 -6.63 1.47
C THR A 168 -22.28 -6.48 0.31
N PHE A 169 -21.75 -7.60 -0.20
CA PHE A 169 -20.61 -7.59 -1.11
C PHE A 169 -20.95 -7.23 -2.54
N SER A 170 -22.07 -7.74 -3.08
CA SER A 170 -22.38 -7.54 -4.50
C SER A 170 -22.39 -6.04 -4.83
N SER A 171 -23.11 -5.21 -4.07
CA SER A 171 -23.15 -3.75 -4.31
C SER A 171 -21.78 -3.09 -4.18
N SER A 172 -20.98 -3.46 -3.17
CA SER A 172 -19.68 -2.85 -2.92
C SER A 172 -18.65 -3.19 -4.00
N VAL A 173 -18.60 -4.44 -4.47
CA VAL A 173 -17.76 -4.82 -5.60
C VAL A 173 -18.25 -4.20 -6.90
N GLU A 174 -19.56 -4.15 -7.14
CA GLU A 174 -20.09 -3.42 -8.30
C GLU A 174 -19.66 -1.95 -8.28
N HIS A 175 -19.62 -1.30 -7.10
CA HIS A 175 -19.10 0.07 -6.99
C HIS A 175 -17.61 0.16 -7.34
N ILE A 176 -16.77 -0.75 -6.84
CA ILE A 176 -15.34 -0.78 -7.16
C ILE A 176 -15.13 -1.00 -8.66
N ILE A 177 -15.78 -2.03 -9.22
CA ILE A 177 -15.70 -2.34 -10.66
C ILE A 177 -16.21 -1.15 -11.48
N SER A 178 -17.30 -0.51 -11.07
CA SER A 178 -17.84 0.68 -11.75
C SER A 178 -16.88 1.87 -11.66
N CYS A 179 -16.22 2.08 -10.52
CA CYS A 179 -15.20 3.12 -10.35
C CYS A 179 -13.99 2.86 -11.25
N LEU A 180 -13.58 1.60 -11.36
CA LEU A 180 -12.59 1.13 -12.32
C LEU A 180 -13.16 1.03 -13.75
N GLY A 181 -14.45 1.31 -13.97
CA GLY A 181 -15.16 1.01 -15.22
C GLY A 181 -14.57 1.68 -16.46
N LYS A 182 -13.89 2.82 -16.30
CA LYS A 182 -13.11 3.45 -17.39
C LYS A 182 -11.99 2.55 -17.91
N CYS A 183 -11.45 1.68 -17.07
CA CYS A 183 -10.48 0.66 -17.41
C CYS A 183 -11.11 -0.48 -18.23
N PHE A 184 -12.42 -0.70 -18.07
CA PHE A 184 -13.18 -1.82 -18.63
C PHE A 184 -14.00 -1.44 -19.88
N CYS A 185 -13.81 -0.23 -20.43
CA CYS A 185 -14.59 0.29 -21.55
C CYS A 185 -14.26 -0.37 -22.90
N ASP A 186 -13.11 -1.02 -23.03
CA ASP A 186 -12.61 -1.57 -24.30
C ASP A 186 -13.03 -3.02 -24.55
N PHE A 187 -13.94 -3.58 -23.75
CA PHE A 187 -14.47 -4.91 -24.02
C PHE A 187 -15.39 -4.91 -25.25
N ASP A 188 -15.21 -5.93 -26.08
CA ASP A 188 -16.16 -6.27 -27.16
C ASP A 188 -17.58 -6.34 -26.60
N GLU A 189 -18.51 -5.59 -27.21
CA GLU A 189 -19.91 -5.53 -26.81
C GLU A 189 -20.54 -6.93 -26.73
N GLN A 190 -20.11 -7.85 -27.60
CA GLN A 190 -20.64 -9.22 -27.63
C GLN A 190 -20.26 -10.03 -26.38
N ASN A 191 -19.07 -9.77 -25.81
CA ASN A 191 -18.50 -10.54 -24.70
C ASN A 191 -18.47 -9.77 -23.38
N ARG A 192 -18.98 -8.52 -23.35
CA ARG A 192 -18.91 -7.63 -22.18
C ARG A 192 -19.45 -8.26 -20.91
N THR A 193 -20.61 -8.92 -20.97
CA THR A 193 -21.23 -9.57 -19.80
C THR A 193 -20.40 -10.73 -19.29
N GLU A 194 -19.82 -11.54 -20.19
CA GLU A 194 -18.97 -12.66 -19.81
C GLU A 194 -17.67 -12.19 -19.14
N ASN A 195 -16.97 -11.24 -19.77
CA ASN A 195 -15.74 -10.64 -19.23
C ASN A 195 -15.99 -9.99 -17.88
N TYR A 196 -17.12 -9.29 -17.73
CA TYR A 196 -17.54 -8.71 -16.46
C TYR A 196 -17.74 -9.77 -15.38
N ASN A 197 -18.41 -10.88 -15.71
CA ASN A 197 -18.60 -11.99 -14.78
C ASN A 197 -17.27 -12.67 -14.40
N LYS A 198 -16.28 -12.74 -15.30
CA LYS A 198 -14.91 -13.22 -14.97
C LYS A 198 -14.24 -12.33 -13.92
N ILE A 199 -14.35 -11.00 -14.06
CA ILE A 199 -13.83 -10.04 -13.06
C ILE A 199 -14.55 -10.18 -11.72
N ARG A 200 -15.87 -10.35 -11.73
CA ARG A 200 -16.65 -10.58 -10.50
C ARG A 200 -16.25 -11.87 -9.80
N HIS A 201 -16.08 -12.96 -10.56
CA HIS A 201 -15.60 -14.22 -10.04
C HIS A 201 -14.20 -14.06 -9.44
N PHE A 202 -13.32 -13.34 -10.12
CA PHE A 202 -11.99 -13.04 -9.59
C PHE A 202 -12.05 -12.37 -8.21
N PHE A 203 -12.81 -11.28 -8.07
CA PHE A 203 -12.93 -10.61 -6.77
C PHE A 203 -13.61 -11.49 -5.71
N TYR A 204 -14.59 -12.32 -6.10
CA TYR A 204 -15.18 -13.30 -5.21
C TYR A 204 -14.12 -14.28 -4.67
N HIS A 205 -13.28 -14.85 -5.54
CA HIS A 205 -12.19 -15.75 -5.18
C HIS A 205 -11.16 -15.06 -4.26
N GLN A 206 -10.80 -13.81 -4.59
CA GLN A 206 -9.88 -13.01 -3.77
C GLN A 206 -10.40 -12.80 -2.34
N ILE A 207 -11.72 -12.84 -2.10
CA ILE A 207 -12.29 -12.73 -0.75
C ILE A 207 -12.42 -14.07 -0.06
N THR A 208 -13.04 -15.05 -0.71
CA THR A 208 -13.40 -16.30 -0.03
C THR A 208 -12.17 -17.17 0.21
N ASP A 209 -11.31 -17.25 -0.79
CA ASP A 209 -10.24 -18.24 -0.82
C ASP A 209 -8.93 -17.60 -0.38
N LYS A 210 -8.56 -16.47 -1.01
CA LYS A 210 -7.31 -15.76 -0.72
C LYS A 210 -7.39 -14.85 0.51
N LYS A 211 -8.60 -14.39 0.86
CA LYS A 211 -8.83 -13.37 1.91
C LYS A 211 -7.94 -12.14 1.73
N ASN A 212 -7.81 -11.69 0.49
CA ASN A 212 -6.92 -10.61 0.07
C ASN A 212 -7.16 -9.34 0.90
N HIS A 213 -6.14 -8.90 1.62
CA HIS A 213 -6.24 -7.77 2.55
C HIS A 213 -6.62 -6.47 1.84
N GLY A 214 -6.04 -6.16 0.68
CA GLY A 214 -6.40 -4.94 -0.06
C GLY A 214 -7.88 -4.91 -0.41
N LEU A 215 -8.41 -6.00 -0.95
CA LEU A 215 -9.83 -6.06 -1.27
C LEU A 215 -10.74 -6.02 -0.03
N LEU A 216 -10.40 -6.76 1.03
CA LEU A 216 -11.19 -6.75 2.28
C LEU A 216 -11.15 -5.39 2.99
N SER A 217 -9.99 -4.72 3.00
CA SER A 217 -9.81 -3.35 3.51
C SER A 217 -10.71 -2.38 2.76
N SER A 218 -10.71 -2.43 1.44
CA SER A 218 -11.55 -1.60 0.57
C SER A 218 -13.04 -1.79 0.84
N LEU A 219 -13.51 -3.04 0.94
CA LEU A 219 -14.92 -3.34 1.20
C LEU A 219 -15.35 -2.92 2.61
N SER A 220 -14.48 -3.11 3.61
CA SER A 220 -14.68 -2.60 4.97
C SER A 220 -14.81 -1.07 4.99
N LEU A 221 -13.97 -0.37 4.21
CA LEU A 221 -14.03 1.09 4.07
C LEU A 221 -15.37 1.54 3.47
N LEU A 222 -15.80 0.91 2.37
CA LEU A 222 -17.08 1.25 1.72
C LEU A 222 -18.26 1.08 2.67
N LYS A 223 -18.31 -0.04 3.39
CA LYS A 223 -19.37 -0.31 4.39
C LYS A 223 -19.37 0.72 5.51
N ARG A 224 -18.19 1.15 5.99
CA ARG A 224 -18.06 2.15 7.06
C ARG A 224 -18.59 3.53 6.66
N PHE A 225 -18.51 3.86 5.38
CA PHE A 225 -18.88 5.18 4.84
C PHE A 225 -20.17 5.15 4.00
N GLU A 226 -20.93 4.05 4.04
CA GLU A 226 -22.20 3.93 3.35
C GLU A 226 -23.16 5.06 3.77
N GLY A 227 -23.79 5.70 2.77
CA GLY A 227 -24.72 6.82 2.98
C GLY A 227 -24.09 8.16 3.36
N LYS A 228 -22.75 8.30 3.34
CA LYS A 228 -22.06 9.58 3.58
C LYS A 228 -22.00 10.44 2.31
N SER A 229 -22.04 11.77 2.47
CA SER A 229 -22.08 12.72 1.35
C SER A 229 -20.84 12.68 0.44
N GLU A 230 -19.69 12.30 0.98
CA GLU A 230 -18.41 12.22 0.24
C GLU A 230 -18.13 10.81 -0.31
N PHE A 231 -19.11 9.90 -0.30
CA PHE A 231 -18.93 8.51 -0.70
C PHE A 231 -18.36 8.38 -2.12
N HIS A 232 -18.95 9.05 -3.11
CA HIS A 232 -18.51 8.92 -4.50
C HIS A 232 -17.26 9.73 -4.85
N THR A 233 -16.92 10.76 -4.06
CA THR A 233 -15.81 11.69 -4.38
C THR A 233 -14.54 11.38 -3.61
N VAL A 234 -14.65 10.80 -2.42
CA VAL A 234 -13.53 10.49 -1.53
C VAL A 234 -13.46 8.99 -1.27
N THR A 235 -14.51 8.40 -0.68
CA THR A 235 -14.47 7.02 -0.19
C THR A 235 -14.29 6.01 -1.32
N LEU A 236 -15.11 6.08 -2.36
CA LEU A 236 -15.11 5.11 -3.45
C LEU A 236 -13.79 5.13 -4.26
N PRO A 237 -13.25 6.29 -4.68
CA PRO A 237 -11.91 6.34 -5.26
C PRO A 237 -10.82 5.79 -4.34
N SER A 238 -10.93 6.04 -3.03
CA SER A 238 -9.97 5.52 -2.05
C SER A 238 -10.03 4.00 -1.93
N ALA A 239 -11.24 3.45 -1.88
CA ALA A 239 -11.50 2.01 -1.86
C ALA A 239 -11.00 1.34 -3.14
N ALA A 240 -11.25 1.93 -4.31
CA ALA A 240 -10.73 1.41 -5.57
C ALA A 240 -9.20 1.39 -5.62
N ALA A 241 -8.54 2.46 -5.13
CA ALA A 241 -7.08 2.52 -5.00
C ALA A 241 -6.55 1.43 -4.05
N ILE A 242 -7.20 1.24 -2.90
CA ILE A 242 -6.88 0.17 -1.95
C ILE A 242 -7.14 -1.22 -2.57
N THR A 243 -8.13 -1.41 -3.42
CA THR A 243 -8.32 -2.72 -4.05
C THR A 243 -7.18 -3.05 -5.01
N ILE A 244 -6.76 -2.09 -5.85
CA ILE A 244 -5.78 -2.36 -6.91
C ILE A 244 -4.33 -2.17 -6.47
N HIS A 245 -4.07 -1.80 -5.21
CA HIS A 245 -2.67 -1.69 -4.75
C HIS A 245 -2.02 -3.06 -4.54
N ASP A 246 -2.82 -4.08 -4.21
CA ASP A 246 -2.34 -5.41 -3.96
C ASP A 246 -1.80 -6.05 -5.24
N GLU A 247 -0.61 -6.66 -5.12
CA GLU A 247 0.18 -7.17 -6.24
C GLU A 247 -0.55 -8.25 -7.04
N GLU A 248 -1.23 -9.18 -6.36
CA GLU A 248 -1.99 -10.26 -7.00
C GLU A 248 -3.14 -9.67 -7.83
N ILE A 249 -3.82 -8.65 -7.30
CA ILE A 249 -4.96 -8.03 -7.98
C ILE A 249 -4.51 -7.26 -9.23
N TRP A 250 -3.57 -6.33 -9.12
CA TRP A 250 -3.23 -5.52 -10.31
C TRP A 250 -2.47 -6.33 -11.36
N GLN A 251 -1.67 -7.32 -10.98
CA GLN A 251 -0.97 -8.19 -11.94
C GLN A 251 -1.94 -9.06 -12.73
N ALA A 252 -2.97 -9.61 -12.06
CA ALA A 252 -4.01 -10.35 -12.74
C ALA A 252 -4.78 -9.44 -13.71
N LEU A 253 -5.17 -8.25 -13.24
CA LEU A 253 -5.97 -7.33 -14.04
C LEU A 253 -5.17 -6.62 -15.14
N ASN A 254 -3.85 -6.48 -15.07
CA ASN A 254 -3.06 -5.89 -16.17
C ASN A 254 -2.37 -6.96 -17.05
N GLY A 255 -2.52 -8.24 -16.69
CA GLY A 255 -1.92 -9.38 -17.38
C GLY A 255 -0.40 -9.48 -17.24
N ALA A 256 0.16 -8.98 -16.14
CA ALA A 256 1.58 -9.15 -15.77
C ALA A 256 1.83 -10.36 -14.87
N MET A 257 0.78 -11.01 -14.36
CA MET A 257 0.87 -12.19 -13.52
C MET A 257 1.57 -13.35 -14.26
N GLU A 258 2.59 -13.94 -13.62
CA GLU A 258 3.28 -15.10 -14.18
C GLU A 258 2.38 -16.34 -14.16
N LYS A 259 2.44 -17.16 -15.21
CA LYS A 259 1.57 -18.35 -15.39
C LYS A 259 1.87 -19.51 -14.42
N SER A 260 2.53 -19.27 -13.30
CA SER A 260 2.97 -20.34 -12.40
C SER A 260 1.80 -20.90 -11.60
N ASP A 261 1.40 -22.14 -11.90
CA ASP A 261 0.49 -23.00 -11.12
C ASP A 261 -0.95 -22.49 -10.92
N GLU A 262 -1.41 -21.52 -11.71
CA GLU A 262 -2.73 -20.91 -11.51
C GLU A 262 -3.90 -21.60 -12.23
N ILE A 263 -5.09 -21.33 -11.70
CA ILE A 263 -6.37 -21.83 -12.20
C ILE A 263 -6.59 -21.28 -13.61
N GLU A 264 -7.00 -22.14 -14.56
CA GLU A 264 -7.20 -21.83 -15.98
C GLU A 264 -7.99 -20.52 -16.21
N TRP A 265 -9.04 -20.28 -15.43
CA TRP A 265 -9.87 -19.07 -15.58
C TRP A 265 -9.15 -17.77 -15.18
N ILE A 266 -8.14 -17.81 -14.31
CA ILE A 266 -7.30 -16.63 -14.00
C ILE A 266 -6.42 -16.30 -15.21
N THR A 267 -5.89 -17.33 -15.88
CA THR A 267 -5.14 -17.13 -17.12
C THR A 267 -6.00 -16.43 -18.18
N GLU A 268 -7.26 -16.83 -18.33
CA GLU A 268 -8.22 -16.13 -19.22
C GLU A 268 -8.41 -14.67 -18.82
N LEU A 269 -8.61 -14.36 -17.54
CA LEU A 269 -8.70 -12.98 -17.06
C LEU A 269 -7.45 -12.15 -17.39
N CYS A 270 -6.26 -12.71 -17.19
CA CYS A 270 -4.99 -12.04 -17.51
C CYS A 270 -4.88 -11.68 -19.00
N THR A 271 -5.49 -12.47 -19.89
CA THR A 271 -5.54 -12.13 -21.32
C THR A 271 -6.42 -10.93 -21.64
N LEU A 272 -7.44 -10.66 -20.82
CA LEU A 272 -8.33 -9.52 -21.01
C LEU A 272 -7.65 -8.19 -20.70
N LYS A 273 -6.62 -8.19 -19.85
CA LYS A 273 -5.88 -7.01 -19.37
C LYS A 273 -6.80 -5.84 -19.01
N PRO A 274 -7.82 -6.07 -18.18
CA PRO A 274 -8.87 -5.10 -17.92
C PRO A 274 -8.38 -3.82 -17.19
N LEU A 275 -7.18 -3.82 -16.60
CA LEU A 275 -6.56 -2.65 -15.98
C LEU A 275 -5.48 -2.06 -16.91
N PRO A 276 -5.71 -0.87 -17.52
CA PRO A 276 -4.68 -0.17 -18.26
C PRO A 276 -3.65 0.43 -17.30
N GLN A 277 -2.64 1.08 -17.87
CA GLN A 277 -1.68 1.83 -17.10
C GLN A 277 -2.37 2.96 -16.30
N LEU A 278 -2.02 3.08 -15.03
CA LEU A 278 -2.55 4.08 -14.10
C LEU A 278 -1.83 5.40 -14.33
N LYS A 279 -2.57 6.48 -14.61
CA LYS A 279 -1.98 7.79 -14.86
C LYS A 279 -2.12 8.68 -13.64
N LEU A 280 -1.05 9.36 -13.25
CA LEU A 280 -1.05 10.23 -12.08
C LEU A 280 -2.19 11.28 -12.09
N ASN A 281 -2.51 11.83 -13.26
CA ASN A 281 -3.48 12.91 -13.40
C ASN A 281 -4.95 12.46 -13.38
N THR A 282 -5.22 11.16 -13.55
CA THR A 282 -6.58 10.58 -13.56
C THR A 282 -6.81 9.63 -12.40
N GLU A 283 -5.80 8.87 -11.97
CA GLU A 283 -5.83 7.92 -10.86
C GLU A 283 -4.76 8.22 -9.79
N PRO A 284 -4.68 9.44 -9.23
CA PRO A 284 -3.59 9.83 -8.34
C PRO A 284 -3.49 8.98 -7.08
N LEU A 285 -4.61 8.55 -6.50
CA LEU A 285 -4.61 7.75 -5.27
C LEU A 285 -4.00 6.37 -5.50
N SER A 286 -4.42 5.67 -6.55
CA SER A 286 -3.88 4.36 -6.90
C SER A 286 -2.41 4.44 -7.32
N PHE A 287 -2.08 5.45 -8.14
CA PHE A 287 -0.70 5.69 -8.57
C PHE A 287 0.22 5.89 -7.37
N LEU A 288 -0.16 6.80 -6.46
CA LEU A 288 0.66 7.14 -5.30
C LEU A 288 0.68 6.01 -4.27
N LEU A 289 -0.42 5.29 -4.07
CA LEU A 289 -0.44 4.17 -3.13
C LEU A 289 0.52 3.07 -3.57
N ILE A 290 0.43 2.62 -4.83
CA ILE A 290 1.33 1.59 -5.37
C ILE A 290 2.79 2.07 -5.30
N LEU A 291 3.06 3.31 -5.69
CA LEU A 291 4.41 3.86 -5.66
C LEU A 291 4.97 3.95 -4.23
N CYS A 292 4.22 4.56 -3.32
CA CYS A 292 4.66 4.77 -1.94
C CYS A 292 4.75 3.47 -1.17
N ASP A 293 3.81 2.54 -1.37
CA ASP A 293 3.85 1.20 -0.78
C ASP A 293 5.13 0.48 -1.18
N ASN A 294 5.43 0.40 -2.47
CA ASN A 294 6.65 -0.24 -2.99
C ASN A 294 7.95 0.46 -2.56
N ILE A 295 7.94 1.80 -2.47
CA ILE A 295 9.08 2.57 -1.93
C ILE A 295 9.19 2.42 -0.42
N GLN A 296 8.13 2.15 0.32
CA GLN A 296 8.22 1.91 1.76
C GLN A 296 8.32 0.41 2.06
N ASP A 297 8.49 -0.43 1.04
CA ASP A 297 8.38 -1.89 1.15
C ASP A 297 9.64 -2.59 1.70
N TRP A 298 10.27 -1.98 2.69
CA TRP A 298 11.46 -2.52 3.35
C TRP A 298 11.05 -3.41 4.53
N GLY A 299 11.82 -4.46 4.81
CA GLY A 299 11.50 -5.39 5.89
C GLY A 299 10.36 -6.38 5.59
N ARG A 300 9.97 -6.54 4.31
CA ARG A 300 9.16 -7.71 3.92
C ARG A 300 9.90 -9.00 4.23
N HIS A 301 9.13 -9.99 4.65
CA HIS A 301 9.64 -11.33 4.84
C HIS A 301 9.60 -12.12 3.53
N PHE A 302 10.68 -12.82 3.25
CA PHE A 302 10.83 -13.64 2.07
C PHE A 302 10.82 -15.12 2.45
N ARG A 303 10.12 -15.93 1.64
CA ARG A 303 10.29 -17.39 1.68
C ARG A 303 11.72 -17.77 1.31
N ASP A 304 12.33 -17.02 0.38
CA ASP A 304 13.75 -17.14 0.06
C ASP A 304 14.60 -16.53 1.18
N LYS A 305 15.33 -17.40 1.90
CA LYS A 305 16.21 -17.03 3.00
C LYS A 305 17.33 -16.05 2.58
N LYS A 306 17.82 -16.12 1.33
CA LYS A 306 18.86 -15.19 0.85
C LYS A 306 18.31 -13.78 0.67
N LEU A 307 17.08 -13.65 0.17
CA LEU A 307 16.42 -12.35 0.07
C LEU A 307 16.13 -11.76 1.45
N GLU A 308 15.73 -12.60 2.41
CA GLU A 308 15.52 -12.21 3.81
C GLU A 308 16.79 -11.63 4.46
N GLU A 309 17.89 -12.38 4.37
CA GLU A 309 19.20 -11.96 4.89
C GLU A 309 19.69 -10.69 4.18
N GLY A 310 19.46 -10.61 2.86
CA GLY A 310 19.80 -9.44 2.07
C GLY A 310 18.99 -8.19 2.42
N SER A 311 17.70 -8.33 2.71
CA SER A 311 16.82 -7.25 3.18
C SER A 311 17.31 -6.67 4.51
N SER A 312 17.58 -7.56 5.48
CA SER A 312 18.13 -7.18 6.78
C SER A 312 19.51 -6.52 6.65
N ALA A 313 20.37 -7.03 5.77
CA ALA A 313 21.70 -6.49 5.52
C ALA A 313 21.67 -5.15 4.77
N ALA A 314 20.69 -4.93 3.91
CA ALA A 314 20.52 -3.71 3.13
C ALA A 314 20.14 -2.53 4.01
N ASN A 315 19.37 -2.74 5.10
CA ASN A 315 19.00 -1.73 6.08
C ASN A 315 18.64 -0.39 5.40
N ILE A 316 17.49 -0.37 4.75
CA ILE A 316 17.06 0.71 3.85
C ILE A 316 16.33 1.79 4.65
N GLY A 317 16.57 3.05 4.32
CA GLY A 317 15.81 4.18 4.85
C GLY A 317 15.84 5.36 3.89
N LEU A 318 14.95 6.32 4.11
CA LEU A 318 14.87 7.55 3.34
C LEU A 318 16.09 8.44 3.63
N ARG A 319 16.70 8.95 2.57
CA ARG A 319 17.76 9.98 2.64
C ARG A 319 17.15 11.37 2.51
N SER A 320 16.40 11.58 1.43
CA SER A 320 15.72 12.83 1.13
C SER A 320 14.59 12.61 0.12
N VAL A 321 13.66 13.55 0.08
CA VAL A 321 12.74 13.77 -1.04
C VAL A 321 13.00 15.17 -1.59
N ASP A 322 13.53 15.22 -2.81
CA ASP A 322 13.82 16.46 -3.52
C ASP A 322 12.81 16.67 -4.63
N SER A 323 12.19 17.84 -4.70
CA SER A 323 11.11 18.09 -5.65
C SER A 323 11.38 19.31 -6.53
N LYS A 324 11.24 19.12 -7.83
CA LYS A 324 11.21 20.15 -8.88
C LYS A 324 9.91 20.03 -9.65
N GLU A 325 9.58 21.05 -10.45
CA GLU A 325 8.31 21.08 -11.18
C GLU A 325 8.12 19.87 -12.12
N ASP A 326 9.20 19.42 -12.78
CA ASP A 326 9.20 18.33 -13.75
C ASP A 326 9.56 16.98 -13.14
N ARG A 327 10.04 16.94 -11.89
CA ARG A 327 10.63 15.74 -11.30
C ARG A 327 10.59 15.73 -9.78
N ILE A 328 10.22 14.59 -9.21
CA ILE A 328 10.33 14.27 -7.79
C ILE A 328 11.38 13.17 -7.63
N THR A 329 12.45 13.44 -6.91
CA THR A 329 13.51 12.47 -6.62
C THR A 329 13.36 11.95 -5.20
N ILE A 330 13.20 10.63 -5.05
CA ILE A 330 13.23 9.94 -3.75
C ILE A 330 14.58 9.26 -3.62
N GLN A 331 15.38 9.70 -2.65
CA GLN A 331 16.68 9.12 -2.38
C GLN A 331 16.59 8.16 -1.20
N LEU A 332 17.09 6.95 -1.37
CA LEU A 332 17.09 5.90 -0.37
C LEU A 332 18.53 5.54 0.00
N PHE A 333 18.85 5.57 1.28
CA PHE A 333 20.10 5.03 1.78
C PHE A 333 20.01 3.52 1.95
N VAL A 334 21.06 2.82 1.52
CA VAL A 334 21.22 1.38 1.66
C VAL A 334 22.65 1.04 2.11
N ASN A 335 22.80 -0.02 2.88
CA ASN A 335 24.08 -0.64 3.22
C ASN A 335 24.46 -1.63 2.11
N VAL A 336 25.50 -1.30 1.33
CA VAL A 336 25.96 -2.16 0.24
C VAL A 336 27.04 -3.11 0.73
N ASN A 337 26.75 -4.41 0.67
CA ASN A 337 27.69 -5.49 0.94
C ASN A 337 27.28 -6.73 0.13
N SER A 338 28.09 -7.79 0.17
CA SER A 338 27.83 -9.03 -0.59
C SER A 338 26.47 -9.64 -0.32
N ASN A 339 25.92 -9.46 0.89
CA ASN A 339 24.65 -10.06 1.29
C ASN A 339 23.46 -9.23 0.81
N SER A 340 23.58 -7.90 0.72
CA SER A 340 22.48 -7.04 0.29
C SER A 340 22.28 -6.94 -1.22
N LEU A 341 23.30 -7.23 -2.04
CA LEU A 341 23.22 -7.05 -3.50
C LEU A 341 22.07 -7.82 -4.18
N GLY A 342 21.81 -9.06 -3.76
CA GLY A 342 20.71 -9.86 -4.31
C GLY A 342 19.35 -9.23 -4.05
N PHE A 343 19.14 -8.74 -2.83
CA PHE A 343 17.91 -8.04 -2.44
C PHE A 343 17.77 -6.67 -3.14
N LEU A 344 18.85 -5.90 -3.26
CA LEU A 344 18.82 -4.61 -3.99
C LEU A 344 18.43 -4.82 -5.46
N LYS A 345 18.97 -5.85 -6.11
CA LYS A 345 18.57 -6.22 -7.47
C LYS A 345 17.08 -6.57 -7.53
N TYR A 346 16.61 -7.44 -6.63
CA TYR A 346 15.19 -7.78 -6.53
C TYR A 346 14.30 -6.54 -6.40
N LYS A 347 14.69 -5.57 -5.55
CA LYS A 347 13.92 -4.33 -5.38
C LYS A 347 13.91 -3.44 -6.61
N VAL A 348 15.02 -3.34 -7.33
CA VAL A 348 15.07 -2.64 -8.63
C VAL A 348 14.15 -3.34 -9.64
N ASP A 349 14.14 -4.67 -9.67
CA ASP A 349 13.27 -5.46 -10.55
C ASP A 349 11.78 -5.23 -10.21
N THR A 350 11.41 -5.23 -8.92
CA THR A 350 10.04 -4.88 -8.46
C THR A 350 9.64 -3.46 -8.88
N LEU A 351 10.51 -2.46 -8.67
CA LEU A 351 10.22 -1.08 -9.07
C LEU A 351 10.12 -0.93 -10.59
N ASN A 352 10.91 -1.68 -11.36
CA ASN A 352 10.80 -1.72 -12.82
C ASN A 352 9.50 -2.38 -13.28
N LEU A 353 9.00 -3.38 -12.55
CA LEU A 353 7.70 -3.96 -12.81
C LEU A 353 6.58 -2.94 -12.54
N VAL A 354 6.62 -2.24 -11.40
CA VAL A 354 5.68 -1.17 -11.04
C VAL A 354 5.70 -0.04 -12.09
N LYS A 355 6.89 0.32 -12.60
CA LYS A 355 7.06 1.29 -13.69
C LYS A 355 6.25 0.93 -14.93
N THR A 356 6.02 -0.35 -15.21
CA THR A 356 5.20 -0.76 -16.37
C THR A 356 3.71 -0.45 -16.17
N LEU A 357 3.24 -0.37 -14.93
CA LEU A 357 1.87 -0.03 -14.60
C LEU A 357 1.65 1.49 -14.47
N LEU A 358 2.64 2.22 -13.95
CA LEU A 358 2.51 3.63 -13.60
C LEU A 358 2.96 4.58 -14.71
N ARG A 359 2.10 5.55 -15.06
CA ARG A 359 2.37 6.59 -16.06
C ARG A 359 2.21 7.99 -15.48
N SER A 360 3.18 8.85 -15.77
CA SER A 360 3.11 10.26 -15.46
C SER A 360 3.78 11.05 -16.58
N SER A 361 3.08 12.04 -17.13
CA SER A 361 3.66 12.95 -18.12
C SER A 361 4.50 14.05 -17.47
N SER A 362 4.15 14.46 -16.25
CA SER A 362 4.89 15.40 -15.40
C SER A 362 4.25 15.44 -14.01
N PRO A 363 5.01 15.33 -12.91
CA PRO A 363 6.45 15.11 -12.86
C PRO A 363 6.83 13.65 -13.10
N HIS A 364 8.10 13.41 -13.45
CA HIS A 364 8.69 12.08 -13.37
C HIS A 364 9.15 11.79 -11.93
N PHE A 365 9.11 10.54 -11.51
CA PHE A 365 9.55 10.08 -10.20
C PHE A 365 10.86 9.32 -10.36
N LEU A 366 11.94 9.86 -9.81
CA LEU A 366 13.25 9.22 -9.83
C LEU A 366 13.55 8.62 -8.47
N ILE A 367 13.68 7.29 -8.40
CA ILE A 367 14.11 6.59 -7.19
C ILE A 367 15.60 6.34 -7.32
N GLU A 368 16.39 6.93 -6.43
CA GLU A 368 17.84 6.77 -6.38
C GLU A 368 18.25 5.94 -5.16
N LEU A 369 19.15 4.98 -5.37
CA LEU A 369 19.77 4.24 -4.27
C LEU A 369 21.16 4.80 -3.98
N TRP A 370 21.47 5.01 -2.70
CA TRP A 370 22.72 5.59 -2.23
C TRP A 370 23.39 4.66 -1.21
N ASP A 371 24.68 4.37 -1.42
CA ASP A 371 25.50 3.66 -0.44
C ASP A 371 25.68 4.54 0.80
N ARG A 372 25.16 4.10 1.94
CA ARG A 372 25.23 4.83 3.22
C ARG A 372 26.67 4.98 3.73
N GLY A 373 27.50 3.96 3.56
CA GLY A 373 28.88 3.94 4.07
C GLY A 373 29.81 4.85 3.29
N LYS A 374 29.58 4.95 1.97
CA LYS A 374 30.38 5.81 1.09
C LYS A 374 29.75 7.17 0.81
N ASN A 375 28.44 7.31 1.08
CA ASN A 375 27.63 8.45 0.66
C ASN A 375 27.69 8.69 -0.87
N GLU A 376 27.69 7.60 -1.63
CA GLU A 376 27.79 7.60 -3.09
C GLU A 376 26.52 7.06 -3.73
N LYS A 377 26.11 7.65 -4.85
CA LYS A 377 24.97 7.18 -5.64
C LYS A 377 25.31 5.86 -6.32
N LEU A 378 24.38 4.91 -6.28
CA LEU A 378 24.48 3.63 -6.99
C LEU A 378 23.94 3.75 -8.41
N ASN A 379 24.48 2.95 -9.33
CA ASN A 379 23.97 2.86 -10.70
C ASN A 379 22.76 1.90 -10.77
N MET A 380 21.71 2.20 -10.03
CA MET A 380 20.52 1.37 -9.82
C MET A 380 19.22 2.20 -9.77
N ASP A 381 19.22 3.34 -10.47
CA ASP A 381 18.07 4.24 -10.45
C ASP A 381 16.87 3.66 -11.20
N VAL A 382 15.68 3.97 -10.69
CA VAL A 382 14.43 3.66 -11.40
C VAL A 382 13.65 4.96 -11.61
N GLU A 383 13.40 5.29 -12.87
CA GLU A 383 12.57 6.44 -13.25
C GLU A 383 11.17 5.99 -13.67
N ILE A 384 10.15 6.49 -12.99
CA ILE A 384 8.72 6.24 -13.24
C ILE A 384 8.09 7.52 -13.79
N GLY A 385 7.55 7.46 -15.00
CA GLY A 385 7.17 8.63 -15.79
C GLY A 385 7.73 8.51 -17.20
N GLY A 386 6.94 8.89 -18.20
CA GLY A 386 7.22 8.62 -19.62
C GLY A 386 6.02 8.08 -20.38
#